data_AF-A0A5M3WIR7-F1
#
_entry.id   AF-A0A5M3WIR7-F1
#
_cell.length_a   1.000
_cell.length_b   1.000
_cell.length_c   1.000
_cell.angle_alpha   90.00
_cell.angle_beta   90.00
_cell.angle_gamma   90.00
#
_symmetry.space_group_name_H-M   'P 1'
#
loop_
_entity.id
_entity.type
_entity.pdbx_description
1 polymer ?
#
loop_
_entity_poly.entity_id
_entity_poly.type
_entity_poly.pdbx_seq_one_letter_code
_entity_poly.pdbx_strand_id
1 'polypeptide(L)'
;MSQRSRRVLFVPGADGAPRLVDSRLALGFDIVPTVSCEELWESPSVGDLTSAVDRAPTTVAFPQPGQVIARLLEFRPASADEVASEQAAVEDLMADSGATRGDLHRTQTSDFFSVVAGEVTLKADGEEVRLSEGDFAICLGAMHGWSCHTSSSARVFAVLTGARDYGDTDSVDIEFAGSPPAGRSRTARRVVLGHDSTGTARILDDRAVALSSRLWDTDGPVPTNRVTRDRWAPSTTESGALSRAQGFEVVAVNGAGSARVSGRNHTLIGIVIRGKVALTVDRCAEEAALACGDMFVLNGFDATFSCPSDKPALVSFVSLSGQR
;
A
#
# COMPACT_ATOMS: atom_id res chain seq x y z
N MET A 1 6.84 -23.76 -6.88
CA MET A 1 6.05 -23.19 -8.00
C MET A 1 5.58 -21.83 -7.53
N SER A 2 6.13 -20.73 -8.09
CA SER A 2 5.64 -19.39 -7.76
C SER A 2 4.17 -19.29 -8.18
N GLN A 3 3.30 -19.00 -7.22
CA GLN A 3 1.86 -18.85 -7.45
C GLN A 3 1.66 -17.48 -8.12
N ARG A 4 1.31 -17.48 -9.40
CA ARG A 4 1.04 -16.25 -10.16
C ARG A 4 0.02 -15.38 -9.44
N SER A 5 0.30 -14.09 -9.28
CA SER A 5 -0.64 -13.15 -8.70
C SER A 5 -1.90 -13.03 -9.54
N ARG A 6 -3.05 -13.07 -8.87
CA ARG A 6 -4.37 -12.85 -9.46
C ARG A 6 -4.85 -11.44 -9.13
N ARG A 7 -5.44 -10.78 -10.11
CA ARG A 7 -6.01 -9.44 -9.99
C ARG A 7 -7.48 -9.46 -10.38
N VAL A 8 -8.27 -8.77 -9.59
CA VAL A 8 -9.71 -8.60 -9.80
C VAL A 8 -10.01 -7.11 -9.85
N LEU A 9 -10.47 -6.62 -11.00
CA LEU A 9 -10.73 -5.22 -11.21
C LEU A 9 -12.19 -4.98 -11.49
N PHE A 10 -12.76 -3.96 -10.85
CA PHE A 10 -14.06 -3.43 -11.18
C PHE A 10 -13.89 -2.05 -11.79
N VAL A 11 -14.10 -1.98 -13.11
CA VAL A 11 -13.95 -0.78 -13.93
C VAL A 11 -15.29 -0.34 -14.51
N PRO A 12 -15.51 0.96 -14.78
CA PRO A 12 -16.71 1.40 -15.47
C PRO A 12 -16.72 0.93 -16.92
N GLY A 13 -17.81 0.28 -17.33
CA GLY A 13 -18.13 0.04 -18.72
C GLY A 13 -18.51 1.34 -19.45
N ALA A 14 -18.66 1.26 -20.77
CA ALA A 14 -19.06 2.41 -21.60
C ALA A 14 -20.43 3.01 -21.20
N ASP A 15 -21.28 2.21 -20.55
CA ASP A 15 -22.57 2.60 -19.99
C ASP A 15 -22.49 3.14 -18.55
N GLY A 16 -21.27 3.24 -17.98
CA GLY A 16 -21.01 3.62 -16.61
C GLY A 16 -21.33 2.55 -15.57
N ALA A 17 -21.80 1.36 -15.99
CA ALA A 17 -22.04 0.24 -15.09
C ALA A 17 -20.74 -0.53 -14.83
N PRO A 18 -20.52 -1.06 -13.62
CA PRO A 18 -19.29 -1.79 -13.29
C PRO A 18 -19.17 -3.05 -14.15
N ARG A 19 -17.92 -3.40 -14.49
CA ARG A 19 -17.54 -4.65 -15.17
C ARG A 19 -16.38 -5.28 -14.41
N LEU A 20 -16.47 -6.59 -14.20
CA LEU A 20 -15.41 -7.38 -13.60
C LEU A 20 -14.38 -7.77 -14.66
N VAL A 21 -13.11 -7.52 -14.39
CA VAL A 21 -11.96 -8.05 -15.11
C VAL A 21 -11.16 -8.92 -14.14
N ASP A 22 -11.11 -10.23 -14.39
CA ASP A 22 -10.35 -11.19 -13.59
C ASP A 22 -9.18 -11.71 -14.43
N SER A 23 -7.96 -11.37 -14.02
CA SER A 23 -6.74 -11.71 -14.75
C SER A 23 -5.67 -12.28 -13.83
N ARG A 24 -4.77 -13.07 -14.43
CA ARG A 24 -3.54 -13.53 -13.77
C ARG A 24 -2.36 -12.96 -14.51
N LEU A 25 -1.44 -12.35 -13.78
CA LEU A 25 -0.26 -11.75 -14.38
C LEU A 25 0.74 -12.81 -14.83
N ALA A 26 1.59 -12.38 -15.78
CA ALA A 26 2.81 -13.10 -16.10
C ALA A 26 3.74 -13.14 -14.88
N LEU A 27 4.72 -14.04 -14.90
CA LEU A 27 5.72 -14.16 -13.84
C LEU A 27 6.43 -12.82 -13.64
N GLY A 28 6.65 -12.44 -12.38
CA GLY A 28 7.47 -11.28 -12.02
C GLY A 28 8.91 -11.39 -12.53
N PHE A 29 9.65 -10.32 -12.36
CA PHE A 29 11.06 -10.23 -12.72
C PHE A 29 11.90 -9.99 -11.47
N ASP A 30 13.14 -10.45 -11.48
CA ASP A 30 14.10 -10.15 -10.42
C ASP A 30 14.64 -8.73 -10.63
N ILE A 31 14.51 -7.87 -9.62
CA ILE A 31 15.19 -6.57 -9.56
C ILE A 31 16.68 -6.84 -9.33
N VAL A 32 16.94 -7.66 -8.33
CA VAL A 32 18.21 -8.27 -7.97
C VAL A 32 17.92 -9.72 -7.53
N PRO A 33 18.89 -10.65 -7.52
CA PRO A 33 18.65 -12.04 -7.12
C PRO A 33 17.82 -12.23 -5.84
N THR A 34 18.02 -11.37 -4.84
CA THR A 34 17.32 -11.44 -3.55
C THR A 34 15.96 -10.73 -3.53
N VAL A 35 15.61 -9.96 -4.57
CA VAL A 35 14.34 -9.20 -4.63
C VAL A 35 13.68 -9.33 -5.98
N SER A 36 12.48 -9.92 -6.02
CA SER A 36 11.64 -9.92 -7.22
C SER A 36 10.44 -9.00 -7.11
N CYS A 37 10.00 -8.47 -8.25
CA CYS A 37 8.86 -7.57 -8.36
C CYS A 37 7.82 -8.12 -9.34
N GLU A 38 6.56 -8.04 -8.92
CA GLU A 38 5.39 -8.14 -9.78
C GLU A 38 4.67 -6.78 -9.76
N GLU A 39 4.76 -6.03 -10.86
CA GLU A 39 3.98 -4.81 -11.03
C GLU A 39 2.52 -5.21 -11.30
N LEU A 40 1.63 -4.88 -10.36
CA LEU A 40 0.26 -5.37 -10.38
C LEU A 40 -0.71 -4.37 -11.01
N TRP A 41 -0.47 -3.08 -10.85
CA TRP A 41 -1.32 -2.03 -11.41
C TRP A 41 -0.58 -0.71 -11.53
N GLU A 42 -0.94 0.09 -12.52
CA GLU A 42 -0.56 1.51 -12.57
C GLU A 42 -1.74 2.40 -12.92
N SER A 43 -1.70 3.64 -12.43
CA SER A 43 -2.57 4.71 -12.90
C SER A 43 -1.71 5.91 -13.32
N PRO A 44 -1.87 6.43 -14.56
CA PRO A 44 -1.12 7.59 -15.03
C PRO A 44 -1.54 8.89 -14.34
N SER A 45 -2.66 8.86 -13.62
CA SER A 45 -3.09 9.94 -12.73
C SER A 45 -3.92 9.39 -11.57
N VAL A 46 -3.73 9.94 -10.38
CA VAL A 46 -4.61 9.69 -9.23
C VAL A 46 -5.99 10.22 -9.61
N GLY A 47 -7.00 9.35 -9.58
CA GLY A 47 -8.38 9.77 -9.80
C GLY A 47 -8.91 9.66 -11.21
N ASP A 48 -8.13 9.15 -12.16
CA ASP A 48 -8.70 8.79 -13.48
C ASP A 48 -9.55 7.52 -13.34
N LEU A 49 -10.83 7.75 -13.05
CA LEU A 49 -11.83 6.70 -12.96
C LEU A 49 -12.22 6.15 -14.34
N THR A 50 -11.75 6.74 -15.43
CA THR A 50 -12.24 6.48 -16.79
C THR A 50 -11.38 5.48 -17.55
N SER A 51 -10.14 5.25 -17.12
CA SER A 51 -9.27 4.28 -17.77
C SER A 51 -9.66 2.85 -17.35
N ALA A 52 -10.20 2.08 -18.31
CA ALA A 52 -10.50 0.65 -18.18
C ALA A 52 -9.33 -0.24 -18.63
N VAL A 53 -8.12 0.34 -18.74
CA VAL A 53 -6.97 -0.36 -19.30
C VAL A 53 -6.29 -1.17 -18.21
N ASP A 54 -6.19 -2.48 -18.42
CA ASP A 54 -5.37 -3.34 -17.58
C ASP A 54 -3.87 -3.00 -17.76
N ARG A 55 -3.33 -2.12 -16.91
CA ARG A 55 -1.93 -1.67 -17.00
C ARG A 55 -1.10 -2.30 -15.90
N ALA A 56 -0.05 -3.01 -16.30
CA ALA A 56 1.01 -3.49 -15.43
C ALA A 56 2.34 -3.25 -16.16
N PRO A 57 3.21 -2.36 -15.64
CA PRO A 57 4.51 -2.15 -16.26
C PRO A 57 5.36 -3.43 -16.23
N THR A 58 6.21 -3.62 -17.23
CA THR A 58 7.07 -4.82 -17.36
C THR A 58 8.49 -4.60 -16.83
N THR A 59 8.75 -3.43 -16.26
CA THR A 59 10.04 -3.00 -15.69
C THR A 59 9.79 -2.26 -14.40
N VAL A 60 10.79 -2.17 -13.50
CA VAL A 60 10.68 -1.30 -12.33
C VAL A 60 10.51 0.15 -12.80
N ALA A 61 9.50 0.81 -12.27
CA ALA A 61 9.29 2.24 -12.46
C ALA A 61 8.94 2.88 -11.11
N PHE A 62 9.17 4.18 -10.98
CA PHE A 62 8.66 4.95 -9.84
C PHE A 62 7.63 5.95 -10.34
N PRO A 63 6.47 6.07 -9.66
CA PRO A 63 5.42 6.97 -10.10
C PRO A 63 5.90 8.42 -10.04
N GLN A 64 5.71 9.16 -11.14
CA GLN A 64 5.88 10.61 -11.15
C GLN A 64 4.80 11.30 -10.30
N PRO A 65 4.98 12.57 -9.90
CA PRO A 65 3.98 13.31 -9.13
C PRO A 65 2.55 13.14 -9.68
N GLY A 66 1.65 12.58 -8.86
CA GLY A 66 0.27 12.32 -9.22
C GLY A 66 0.02 10.99 -9.96
N GLN A 67 1.03 10.15 -10.19
CA GLN A 67 0.89 8.77 -10.65
C GLN A 67 0.82 7.79 -9.48
N VAL A 68 0.34 6.58 -9.75
CA VAL A 68 0.22 5.50 -8.76
C VAL A 68 0.72 4.21 -9.35
N ILE A 69 1.51 3.47 -8.59
CA ILE A 69 1.88 2.09 -8.93
C ILE A 69 1.60 1.19 -7.74
N ALA A 70 1.03 0.01 -8.00
CA ALA A 70 0.83 -1.04 -7.02
C ALA A 70 1.64 -2.28 -7.44
N ARG A 71 2.40 -2.84 -6.51
CA ARG A 71 3.29 -3.98 -6.77
C ARG A 71 3.34 -4.96 -5.60
N LEU A 72 3.76 -6.17 -5.92
CA LEU A 72 4.12 -7.19 -4.93
C LEU A 72 5.63 -7.43 -5.02
N LEU A 73 6.32 -7.23 -3.90
CA LEU A 73 7.73 -7.51 -3.74
C LEU A 73 7.90 -8.83 -2.99
N GLU A 74 8.81 -9.67 -3.45
CA GLU A 74 9.29 -10.82 -2.68
C GLU A 74 10.75 -10.61 -2.30
N PHE A 75 11.01 -10.58 -0.99
CA PHE A 75 12.35 -10.50 -0.41
C PHE A 75 12.80 -11.90 -0.01
N ARG A 76 13.88 -12.37 -0.61
CA ARG A 76 14.46 -13.70 -0.36
C ARG A 76 15.59 -13.58 0.67
N PRO A 77 15.88 -14.67 1.42
CA PRO A 77 17.05 -14.71 2.27
C PRO A 77 18.33 -14.42 1.48
N ALA A 78 19.18 -13.55 2.01
CA ALA A 78 20.41 -13.12 1.37
C ALA A 78 21.61 -13.27 2.32
N SER A 79 22.75 -13.71 1.79
CA SER A 79 24.04 -13.58 2.47
C SER A 79 24.55 -12.13 2.42
N ALA A 80 25.48 -11.78 3.31
CA ALA A 80 26.08 -10.44 3.30
C ALA A 80 26.80 -10.11 1.99
N ASP A 81 27.41 -11.12 1.35
CA ASP A 81 28.11 -10.96 0.07
C ASP A 81 27.13 -10.71 -1.08
N GLU A 82 25.97 -11.37 -1.07
CA GLU A 82 24.90 -11.10 -2.06
C GLU A 82 24.40 -9.66 -1.91
N VAL A 83 24.06 -9.23 -0.69
CA VAL A 83 23.62 -7.84 -0.43
C VAL A 83 24.65 -6.82 -0.91
N ALA A 84 25.93 -7.03 -0.61
CA ALA A 84 26.99 -6.14 -1.05
C ALA A 84 27.16 -6.12 -2.59
N SER A 85 26.99 -7.27 -3.25
CA SER A 85 27.12 -7.37 -4.71
C SER A 85 25.93 -6.75 -5.47
N GLU A 86 24.74 -6.79 -4.88
CA GLU A 86 23.51 -6.27 -5.47
C GLU A 86 23.40 -4.76 -5.35
N GLN A 87 24.13 -4.16 -4.41
CA GLN A 87 24.13 -2.73 -4.15
C GLN A 87 24.37 -1.89 -5.42
N ALA A 88 25.34 -2.26 -6.24
CA ALA A 88 25.65 -1.54 -7.47
C ALA A 88 24.50 -1.57 -8.49
N ALA A 89 23.74 -2.68 -8.54
CA ALA A 89 22.58 -2.80 -9.43
C ALA A 89 21.41 -1.93 -8.94
N VAL A 90 21.23 -1.81 -7.62
CA VAL A 90 20.23 -0.90 -7.03
C VAL A 90 20.63 0.56 -7.28
N GLU A 91 21.91 0.91 -7.15
CA GLU A 91 22.40 2.26 -7.45
C GLU A 91 22.14 2.65 -8.90
N ASP A 92 22.43 1.77 -9.86
CA ASP A 92 22.17 1.99 -11.27
C ASP A 92 20.67 2.19 -11.55
N LEU A 93 19.81 1.37 -10.93
CA LEU A 93 18.36 1.48 -11.06
C LEU A 93 17.80 2.81 -10.51
N MET A 94 18.41 3.34 -9.46
CA MET A 94 17.94 4.54 -8.76
C MET A 94 18.50 5.84 -9.35
N ALA A 95 19.49 5.77 -10.25
CA ALA A 95 20.23 6.93 -10.75
C ALA A 95 19.36 8.07 -11.28
N ASP A 96 18.22 7.75 -11.90
CA ASP A 96 17.30 8.73 -12.52
C ASP A 96 16.06 9.07 -11.67
N SER A 97 15.83 8.37 -10.56
CA SER A 97 14.53 8.37 -9.87
C SER A 97 14.60 8.48 -8.35
N GLY A 98 15.81 8.57 -7.81
CA GLY A 98 16.03 8.59 -6.39
C GLY A 98 17.46 8.92 -5.99
N ALA A 99 17.76 8.65 -4.73
CA ALA A 99 19.11 8.73 -4.17
C ALA A 99 19.40 7.43 -3.41
N THR A 100 20.66 7.03 -3.37
CA THR A 100 21.13 5.87 -2.61
C THR A 100 22.18 6.27 -1.59
N ARG A 101 22.26 5.52 -0.49
CA ARG A 101 23.33 5.63 0.51
C ARG A 101 23.54 4.28 1.18
N GLY A 102 24.58 3.56 0.77
CA GLY A 102 24.72 2.16 1.16
C GLY A 102 23.47 1.38 0.75
N ASP A 103 23.05 0.39 1.54
CA ASP A 103 21.86 -0.46 1.27
C ASP A 103 20.50 0.27 1.40
N LEU A 104 20.51 1.58 1.51
CA LEU A 104 19.31 2.42 1.57
C LEU A 104 19.10 3.19 0.26
N HIS A 105 17.85 3.40 -0.09
CA HIS A 105 17.43 4.25 -1.20
C HIS A 105 16.26 5.14 -0.80
N ARG A 106 16.08 6.23 -1.54
CA ARG A 106 14.99 7.18 -1.41
C ARG A 106 14.38 7.42 -2.78
N THR A 107 13.06 7.42 -2.84
CA THR A 107 12.27 7.78 -4.02
C THR A 107 11.39 8.98 -3.70
N GLN A 108 11.02 9.75 -4.73
CA GLN A 108 10.09 10.88 -4.58
C GLN A 108 8.64 10.37 -4.52
N THR A 109 8.35 9.54 -3.51
CA THR A 109 7.07 8.84 -3.38
C THR A 109 6.59 8.83 -1.93
N SER A 110 5.28 8.67 -1.76
CA SER A 110 4.68 8.22 -0.51
C SER A 110 4.21 6.79 -0.69
N ASP A 111 4.75 5.89 0.12
CA ASP A 111 4.63 4.45 -0.06
C ASP A 111 3.89 3.81 1.11
N PHE A 112 2.94 2.95 0.76
CA PHE A 112 2.16 2.18 1.72
C PHE A 112 2.46 0.70 1.56
N PHE A 113 3.04 0.11 2.60
CA PHE A 113 3.48 -1.27 2.62
C PHE A 113 2.58 -2.12 3.51
N SER A 114 2.21 -3.29 3.01
CA SER A 114 1.51 -4.33 3.76
C SER A 114 2.33 -5.61 3.70
N VAL A 115 2.77 -6.15 4.84
CA VAL A 115 3.44 -7.45 4.86
C VAL A 115 2.39 -8.55 4.69
N VAL A 116 2.41 -9.20 3.53
CA VAL A 116 1.42 -10.19 3.10
C VAL A 116 1.77 -11.59 3.62
N ALA A 117 3.06 -11.91 3.71
CA ALA A 117 3.54 -13.19 4.21
C ALA A 117 5.00 -13.09 4.66
N GLY A 118 5.39 -13.96 5.59
CA GLY A 118 6.77 -14.02 6.09
C GLY A 118 7.13 -12.80 6.93
N GLU A 119 8.42 -12.48 6.93
CA GLU A 119 8.97 -11.43 7.78
C GLU A 119 10.16 -10.75 7.12
N VAL A 120 10.16 -9.43 7.19
CA VAL A 120 11.15 -8.57 6.55
C VAL A 120 11.61 -7.48 7.53
N THR A 121 12.84 -7.02 7.38
CA THR A 121 13.37 -5.90 8.15
C THR A 121 13.37 -4.66 7.27
N LEU A 122 12.67 -3.61 7.71
CA LEU A 122 12.73 -2.27 7.15
C LEU A 122 13.86 -1.51 7.85
N LYS A 123 14.76 -0.91 7.07
CA LYS A 123 15.92 -0.18 7.55
C LYS A 123 15.77 1.31 7.27
N ALA A 124 16.35 2.11 8.16
CA ALA A 124 16.55 3.54 8.04
C ALA A 124 17.96 3.89 8.52
N ASP A 125 18.26 5.18 8.73
CA ASP A 125 19.60 5.60 9.13
C ASP A 125 19.94 5.22 10.57
N GLY A 126 20.65 4.09 10.72
CA GLY A 126 21.05 3.56 12.01
C GLY A 126 19.91 2.93 12.81
N GLU A 127 18.75 2.73 12.18
CA GLU A 127 17.56 2.14 12.78
C GLU A 127 17.04 0.99 11.90
N GLU A 128 16.54 -0.06 12.54
CA GLU A 128 15.94 -1.21 11.85
C GLU A 128 14.69 -1.65 12.60
N VAL A 129 13.66 -2.07 11.85
CA VAL A 129 12.41 -2.59 12.39
C VAL A 129 11.99 -3.85 11.66
N ARG A 130 11.76 -4.91 12.42
CA ARG A 130 11.25 -6.19 11.93
C ARG A 130 9.72 -6.12 11.81
N LEU A 131 9.21 -6.41 10.62
CA LEU A 131 7.81 -6.43 10.27
C LEU A 131 7.39 -7.86 9.90
N SER A 132 6.27 -8.31 10.46
CA SER A 132 5.70 -9.63 10.22
C SER A 132 4.38 -9.55 9.44
N GLU A 133 3.88 -10.68 8.93
CA GLU A 133 2.58 -10.75 8.26
C GLU A 133 1.48 -9.98 9.03
N GLY A 134 0.85 -9.02 8.35
CA GLY A 134 -0.20 -8.16 8.91
C GLY A 134 0.31 -6.87 9.57
N ASP A 135 1.62 -6.64 9.60
CA ASP A 135 2.20 -5.33 9.93
C ASP A 135 2.19 -4.41 8.69
N PHE A 136 2.13 -3.11 8.95
CA PHE A 136 2.06 -2.06 7.93
C PHE A 136 3.19 -1.06 8.14
N ALA A 137 3.77 -0.60 7.03
CA ALA A 137 4.73 0.49 7.05
C ALA A 137 4.32 1.58 6.08
N ILE A 138 4.60 2.83 6.45
CA ILE A 138 4.37 4.01 5.64
C ILE A 138 5.71 4.71 5.47
N CYS A 139 6.19 4.89 4.25
CA CYS A 139 7.41 5.64 3.98
C CYS A 139 7.07 6.93 3.24
N LEU A 140 7.41 8.07 3.85
CA LEU A 140 7.10 9.40 3.32
C LEU A 140 8.34 10.03 2.70
N GLY A 141 8.80 9.46 1.59
CA GLY A 141 10.00 9.92 0.90
C GLY A 141 11.26 9.85 1.77
N ALA A 142 11.33 8.92 2.72
CA ALA A 142 12.50 8.72 3.56
C ALA A 142 13.49 7.73 2.93
N MET A 143 14.77 7.90 3.25
CA MET A 143 15.82 6.94 2.92
C MET A 143 15.54 5.62 3.65
N HIS A 144 15.42 4.51 2.91
CA HIS A 144 15.06 3.23 3.49
C HIS A 144 15.63 2.04 2.72
N GLY A 145 15.78 0.92 3.42
CA GLY A 145 16.28 -0.32 2.86
C GLY A 145 15.46 -1.50 3.34
N TRP A 146 15.61 -2.64 2.70
CA TRP A 146 14.90 -3.86 3.05
C TRP A 146 15.87 -5.03 3.12
N SER A 147 15.63 -5.94 4.06
CA SER A 147 16.40 -7.17 4.16
C SER A 147 15.56 -8.31 4.71
N CYS A 148 15.87 -9.54 4.30
CA CYS A 148 15.26 -10.75 4.82
C CYS A 148 16.32 -11.58 5.54
N HIS A 149 16.26 -11.60 6.88
CA HIS A 149 17.19 -12.35 7.74
C HIS A 149 16.65 -13.72 8.14
N THR A 150 15.50 -14.13 7.60
CA THR A 150 14.90 -15.43 7.91
C THR A 150 15.31 -16.50 6.90
N SER A 151 14.92 -17.74 7.13
CA SER A 151 15.13 -18.85 6.17
C SER A 151 14.02 -18.97 5.11
N SER A 152 13.08 -18.02 5.06
CA SER A 152 11.92 -18.06 4.15
C SER A 152 11.67 -16.69 3.54
N SER A 153 11.18 -16.65 2.31
CA SER A 153 10.87 -15.37 1.67
C SER A 153 9.77 -14.61 2.41
N ALA A 154 9.84 -13.28 2.36
CA ALA A 154 8.77 -12.38 2.77
C ALA A 154 8.13 -11.75 1.54
N ARG A 155 6.81 -11.53 1.60
CA ARG A 155 6.06 -10.84 0.54
C ARG A 155 5.47 -9.55 1.07
N VAL A 156 5.73 -8.45 0.37
CA VAL A 156 5.26 -7.11 0.74
C VAL A 156 4.49 -6.52 -0.44
N PHE A 157 3.23 -6.18 -0.20
CA PHE A 157 2.44 -5.41 -1.15
C PHE A 157 2.69 -3.93 -0.91
N ALA A 158 3.03 -3.21 -1.97
CA ALA A 158 3.35 -1.79 -1.93
C ALA A 158 2.43 -1.01 -2.88
N VAL A 159 1.88 0.10 -2.40
CA VAL A 159 1.24 1.11 -3.24
C VAL A 159 2.03 2.40 -3.10
N LEU A 160 2.66 2.79 -4.20
CA LEU A 160 3.50 3.96 -4.31
C LEU A 160 2.70 5.07 -4.99
N THR A 161 2.76 6.25 -4.40
CA THR A 161 2.17 7.46 -4.98
C THR A 161 3.28 8.47 -5.25
N GLY A 162 3.36 8.97 -6.47
CA GLY A 162 4.40 9.95 -6.82
C GLY A 162 4.14 11.26 -6.11
N ALA A 163 5.16 11.75 -5.42
CA ALA A 163 5.12 12.96 -4.61
C ALA A 163 6.02 14.05 -5.20
N ARG A 164 5.74 15.31 -4.88
CA ARG A 164 6.62 16.42 -5.25
C ARG A 164 7.88 16.38 -4.40
N ASP A 165 8.99 16.78 -5.01
CA ASP A 165 10.28 16.88 -4.34
C ASP A 165 10.19 17.78 -3.11
N TYR A 166 10.79 17.32 -2.02
CA TYR A 166 10.87 18.00 -0.75
C TYR A 166 12.35 18.00 -0.38
N GLY A 167 13.02 19.15 -0.58
CA GLY A 167 14.45 19.25 -0.34
C GLY A 167 14.83 18.75 1.05
N ASP A 168 16.05 18.24 1.21
CA ASP A 168 16.54 17.46 2.37
C ASP A 168 16.37 18.13 3.75
N THR A 169 16.03 19.41 3.80
CA THR A 169 16.01 20.24 5.02
C THR A 169 14.63 20.47 5.63
N ASP A 170 13.54 20.15 4.92
CA ASP A 170 12.21 20.37 5.46
C ASP A 170 11.79 19.16 6.31
N SER A 171 11.88 19.27 7.64
CA SER A 171 11.36 18.26 8.57
C SER A 171 9.87 18.01 8.39
N VAL A 172 9.45 16.74 8.48
CA VAL A 172 8.03 16.38 8.54
C VAL A 172 7.59 16.34 10.00
N ASP A 173 6.84 17.37 10.44
CA ASP A 173 6.11 17.30 11.70
C ASP A 173 4.94 16.32 11.54
N ILE A 174 4.96 15.24 12.33
CA ILE A 174 3.84 14.29 12.41
C ILE A 174 3.05 14.51 13.69
N GLU A 175 1.80 14.91 13.52
CA GLU A 175 0.84 14.91 14.61
C GLU A 175 0.10 13.57 14.61
N PHE A 176 0.54 12.72 15.54
CA PHE A 176 -0.04 11.42 15.80
C PHE A 176 -1.34 11.53 16.59
N ALA A 177 -2.37 10.81 16.18
CA ALA A 177 -3.59 10.70 16.95
C ALA A 177 -3.28 9.97 18.26
N GLY A 178 -4.07 10.21 19.31
CA GLY A 178 -3.88 9.52 20.60
C GLY A 178 -3.98 7.99 20.50
N SER A 179 -3.66 7.30 21.59
CA SER A 179 -3.74 5.84 21.67
C SER A 179 -5.15 5.31 21.36
N PRO A 180 -5.27 4.06 20.86
CA PRO A 180 -6.55 3.40 20.74
C PRO A 180 -7.38 3.48 22.04
N PRO A 181 -8.71 3.65 21.98
CA PRO A 181 -9.57 3.58 23.14
C PRO A 181 -9.46 2.17 23.70
N ALA A 182 -9.35 2.10 25.02
CA ALA A 182 -9.26 0.84 25.73
C ALA A 182 -10.51 -0.01 25.42
N GLY A 183 -10.33 -1.13 24.71
CA GLY A 183 -11.41 -2.01 24.28
C GLY A 183 -10.92 -3.25 23.52
N ARG A 184 -11.81 -4.23 23.29
CA ARG A 184 -11.55 -5.50 22.58
C ARG A 184 -11.38 -5.33 21.06
N SER A 185 -10.95 -4.17 20.58
CA SER A 185 -10.71 -3.96 19.15
C SER A 185 -9.42 -4.68 18.77
N ARG A 186 -9.48 -5.51 17.72
CA ARG A 186 -8.27 -6.08 17.13
C ARG A 186 -7.41 -4.95 16.57
N THR A 187 -6.10 -5.10 16.71
CA THR A 187 -5.13 -4.11 16.25
C THR A 187 -4.24 -4.67 15.15
N ALA A 188 -3.69 -3.79 14.33
CA ALA A 188 -2.51 -4.04 13.51
C ALA A 188 -1.37 -3.15 13.97
N ARG A 189 -0.13 -3.54 13.71
CA ARG A 189 1.04 -2.67 13.95
C ARG A 189 1.23 -1.77 12.74
N ARG A 190 1.40 -0.47 12.98
CA ARG A 190 1.74 0.54 11.99
C ARG A 190 3.10 1.12 12.35
N VAL A 191 3.99 1.15 11.37
CA VAL A 191 5.27 1.85 11.43
C VAL A 191 5.25 3.01 10.44
N VAL A 192 5.70 4.18 10.85
CA VAL A 192 5.81 5.36 9.98
C VAL A 192 7.27 5.77 9.90
N LEU A 193 7.78 5.86 8.68
CA LEU A 193 9.12 6.30 8.35
C LEU A 193 9.06 7.67 7.68
N GLY A 194 9.91 8.57 8.14
CA GLY A 194 10.13 9.89 7.57
C GLY A 194 11.57 10.31 7.79
N HIS A 195 11.84 11.61 7.77
CA HIS A 195 13.17 12.15 8.06
C HIS A 195 13.09 13.31 9.05
N ASP A 196 14.14 13.43 9.86
CA ASP A 196 14.30 14.57 10.78
C ASP A 196 14.72 15.84 10.03
N SER A 197 14.89 16.96 10.76
CA SER A 197 15.29 18.25 10.19
C SER A 197 16.68 18.28 9.58
N THR A 198 17.48 17.22 9.75
CA THR A 198 18.80 17.08 9.14
C THR A 198 18.77 16.23 7.87
N GLY A 199 17.59 15.76 7.46
CA GLY A 199 17.42 14.84 6.34
C GLY A 199 17.78 13.39 6.69
N THR A 200 17.98 13.07 7.97
CA THR A 200 18.27 11.70 8.40
C THR A 200 16.97 10.92 8.57
N ALA A 201 16.86 9.74 7.97
CA ALA A 201 15.67 8.91 8.05
C ALA A 201 15.47 8.33 9.46
N ARG A 202 14.22 8.34 9.94
CA ARG A 202 13.84 7.93 11.30
C ARG A 202 12.53 7.15 11.29
N ILE A 203 12.41 6.22 12.23
CA ILE A 203 11.13 5.66 12.65
C ILE A 203 10.41 6.72 13.49
N LEU A 204 9.40 7.35 12.89
CA LEU A 204 8.64 8.42 13.52
C LEU A 204 7.52 7.88 14.42
N ASP A 205 7.00 6.70 14.10
CA ASP A 205 5.97 6.00 14.89
C ASP A 205 6.06 4.49 14.71
N ASP A 206 5.82 3.75 15.78
CA ASP A 206 5.71 2.30 15.79
C ASP A 206 4.75 1.90 16.89
N ARG A 207 3.51 1.55 16.51
CA ARG A 207 2.48 1.18 17.48
C ARG A 207 1.38 0.33 16.90
N ALA A 208 0.57 -0.21 17.81
CA ALA A 208 -0.69 -0.84 17.48
C ALA A 208 -1.80 0.21 17.19
N VAL A 209 -2.52 0.03 16.10
CA VAL A 209 -3.67 0.82 15.63
C VAL A 209 -4.89 -0.09 15.46
N ALA A 210 -6.11 0.40 15.70
CA ALA A 210 -7.31 -0.45 15.56
C ALA A 210 -7.63 -0.74 14.09
N LEU A 211 -8.05 -1.98 13.80
CA LEU A 211 -8.35 -2.46 12.44
C LEU A 211 -9.61 -1.85 11.79
N SER A 212 -10.34 -0.99 12.50
CA SER A 212 -11.49 -0.23 11.98
C SER A 212 -11.16 1.25 11.77
N SER A 213 -9.88 1.63 11.84
CA SER A 213 -9.41 3.01 11.70
C SER A 213 -8.76 3.23 10.33
N ARG A 214 -8.87 4.45 9.78
CA ARG A 214 -7.94 4.89 8.73
C ARG A 214 -6.53 4.90 9.31
N LEU A 215 -5.58 4.28 8.63
CA LEU A 215 -4.21 4.22 9.12
C LEU A 215 -3.40 5.45 8.71
N TRP A 216 -3.81 6.17 7.67
CA TRP A 216 -3.19 7.41 7.21
C TRP A 216 -4.13 8.22 6.28
N ASP A 217 -3.95 9.54 6.21
CA ASP A 217 -4.70 10.46 5.34
C ASP A 217 -3.79 11.60 4.87
N THR A 218 -3.87 12.01 3.59
CA THR A 218 -2.98 13.01 2.96
C THR A 218 -3.66 14.28 2.43
N ASP A 219 -4.95 14.53 2.67
CA ASP A 219 -5.66 15.79 2.32
C ASP A 219 -5.33 16.38 0.91
N GLY A 220 -5.83 15.77 -0.17
CA GLY A 220 -5.83 16.36 -1.53
C GLY A 220 -4.50 16.24 -2.30
N PRO A 221 -4.39 16.77 -3.55
CA PRO A 221 -3.38 16.32 -4.51
C PRO A 221 -2.00 16.95 -4.23
N VAL A 222 -1.26 16.27 -3.35
CA VAL A 222 0.18 16.32 -3.05
C VAL A 222 0.92 17.63 -3.44
N PRO A 223 0.91 18.64 -2.55
CA PRO A 223 2.06 19.49 -2.29
C PRO A 223 2.65 19.07 -0.94
N THR A 224 3.81 18.43 -1.00
CA THR A 224 4.71 18.39 0.14
C THR A 224 5.05 19.86 0.43
N ASN A 225 4.43 20.46 1.46
CA ASN A 225 5.01 21.36 2.48
C ASN A 225 3.98 21.60 3.59
N ARG A 226 4.21 20.95 4.75
CA ARG A 226 3.63 21.23 6.08
C ARG A 226 2.30 20.55 6.48
N VAL A 227 2.40 19.78 7.58
CA VAL A 227 1.39 19.13 8.45
C VAL A 227 0.85 17.77 7.98
N THR A 228 1.47 16.68 8.46
CA THR A 228 0.88 15.33 8.41
C THR A 228 -0.02 15.11 9.62
N ARG A 229 -1.25 14.61 9.42
CA ARG A 229 -2.21 14.40 10.51
C ARG A 229 -2.89 13.03 10.45
N ASP A 230 -2.93 12.40 11.62
CA ASP A 230 -3.59 11.14 11.95
C ASP A 230 -4.96 11.47 12.61
N ARG A 231 -6.08 10.89 12.14
CA ARG A 231 -7.40 11.05 12.82
C ARG A 231 -7.99 9.72 13.27
N TRP A 232 -8.18 9.64 14.59
CA TRP A 232 -8.79 8.53 15.32
C TRP A 232 -10.32 8.75 15.54
N ALA A 233 -11.15 7.94 14.85
CA ALA A 233 -12.54 7.52 15.17
C ALA A 233 -13.71 8.55 15.15
N PRO A 234 -14.95 8.05 15.39
CA PRO A 234 -16.12 8.13 14.51
C PRO A 234 -16.82 9.50 14.52
N SER A 235 -16.95 10.16 13.38
CA SER A 235 -17.93 11.23 13.22
C SER A 235 -19.14 10.69 12.46
N THR A 236 -20.18 10.30 13.20
CA THR A 236 -21.55 10.49 12.74
C THR A 236 -21.76 11.99 12.53
N THR A 237 -21.45 12.49 11.34
CA THR A 237 -22.23 13.60 10.81
C THR A 237 -23.40 12.96 10.09
N GLU A 238 -24.59 13.12 10.67
CA GLU A 238 -25.81 13.16 9.87
C GLU A 238 -25.50 14.06 8.66
N SER A 239 -25.54 13.49 7.45
CA SER A 239 -25.02 14.02 6.17
C SER A 239 -23.60 13.59 5.74
N GLY A 240 -23.39 12.29 5.53
CA GLY A 240 -23.20 11.72 4.17
C GLY A 240 -22.17 12.30 3.17
N ALA A 241 -21.11 13.01 3.56
CA ALA A 241 -20.06 13.41 2.62
C ALA A 241 -18.65 13.21 3.20
N LEU A 242 -17.94 12.19 2.72
CA LEU A 242 -16.51 11.98 2.95
C LEU A 242 -15.73 13.07 2.19
N SER A 243 -14.87 13.84 2.87
CA SER A 243 -14.11 14.94 2.27
C SER A 243 -12.88 14.45 1.50
N ARG A 244 -12.79 14.86 0.22
CA ARG A 244 -11.66 15.33 -0.63
C ARG A 244 -10.20 14.86 -0.43
N ALA A 245 -9.89 13.82 0.34
CA ALA A 245 -8.52 13.42 0.65
C ALA A 245 -8.10 12.06 0.05
N GLN A 246 -6.83 11.93 -0.35
CA GLN A 246 -6.19 10.63 -0.59
C GLN A 246 -5.86 10.02 0.78
N GLY A 247 -6.15 8.74 1.02
CA GLY A 247 -5.89 8.10 2.31
C GLY A 247 -5.52 6.64 2.20
N PHE A 248 -4.73 6.14 3.16
CA PHE A 248 -4.43 4.72 3.30
C PHE A 248 -5.33 4.10 4.35
N GLU A 249 -6.12 3.12 3.93
CA GLU A 249 -7.08 2.45 4.77
C GLU A 249 -6.68 0.98 4.96
N VAL A 250 -6.95 0.44 6.14
CA VAL A 250 -6.85 -1.01 6.33
C VAL A 250 -8.18 -1.44 6.92
N VAL A 251 -8.79 -2.44 6.30
CA VAL A 251 -10.09 -2.95 6.72
C VAL A 251 -9.96 -4.44 7.01
N ALA A 252 -9.98 -4.78 8.30
CA ALA A 252 -10.13 -6.18 8.68
C ALA A 252 -11.61 -6.59 8.61
N VAL A 253 -11.91 -7.60 7.79
CA VAL A 253 -13.24 -8.21 7.70
C VAL A 253 -13.25 -9.46 8.58
N ASN A 254 -13.73 -9.30 9.81
CA ASN A 254 -13.66 -10.36 10.83
C ASN A 254 -14.92 -11.26 10.84
N GLY A 255 -14.72 -12.58 10.89
CA GLY A 255 -15.79 -13.58 11.06
C GLY A 255 -16.81 -13.59 9.92
N ALA A 256 -18.01 -14.18 10.12
CA ALA A 256 -19.11 -14.18 9.15
C ALA A 256 -19.81 -12.80 8.98
N GLY A 257 -19.03 -11.71 9.04
CA GLY A 257 -19.49 -10.34 8.89
C GLY A 257 -19.22 -9.79 7.48
N SER A 258 -19.71 -8.58 7.26
CA SER A 258 -19.41 -7.80 6.07
C SER A 258 -18.96 -6.38 6.42
N ALA A 259 -18.14 -5.80 5.56
CA ALA A 259 -17.70 -4.42 5.62
C ALA A 259 -18.05 -3.74 4.30
N ARG A 260 -18.88 -2.70 4.37
CA ARG A 260 -19.21 -1.86 3.22
C ARG A 260 -18.25 -0.70 3.15
N VAL A 261 -17.69 -0.47 1.96
CA VAL A 261 -16.80 0.66 1.65
C VAL A 261 -17.47 1.53 0.60
N SER A 262 -17.35 2.85 0.74
CA SER A 262 -17.78 3.76 -0.32
C SER A 262 -16.60 4.04 -1.23
N GLY A 263 -16.70 3.63 -2.50
CA GLY A 263 -15.71 3.96 -3.53
C GLY A 263 -16.15 5.12 -4.42
N ARG A 264 -17.28 5.79 -4.12
CA ARG A 264 -17.73 6.95 -4.90
C ARG A 264 -16.68 8.05 -4.92
N ASN A 265 -16.17 8.37 -6.10
CA ASN A 265 -15.06 9.30 -6.32
C ASN A 265 -13.72 8.85 -5.74
N HIS A 266 -13.53 7.54 -5.50
CA HIS A 266 -12.26 6.98 -5.05
C HIS A 266 -11.87 5.78 -5.91
N THR A 267 -10.56 5.59 -6.10
CA THR A 267 -9.98 4.34 -6.56
C THR A 267 -9.46 3.59 -5.34
N LEU A 268 -9.98 2.40 -5.07
CA LEU A 268 -9.49 1.53 -4.00
C LEU A 268 -8.54 0.49 -4.57
N ILE A 269 -7.34 0.37 -4.03
CA ILE A 269 -6.29 -0.57 -4.49
C ILE A 269 -5.87 -1.41 -3.29
N GLY A 270 -6.10 -2.71 -3.33
CA GLY A 270 -5.89 -3.53 -2.15
C GLY A 270 -5.54 -4.99 -2.38
N ILE A 271 -5.19 -5.67 -1.29
CA ILE A 271 -4.80 -7.07 -1.28
C ILE A 271 -5.43 -7.80 -0.10
N VAL A 272 -5.78 -9.07 -0.31
CA VAL A 272 -6.14 -9.96 0.78
C VAL A 272 -4.86 -10.48 1.43
N ILE A 273 -4.59 -10.06 2.66
CA ILE A 273 -3.42 -10.51 3.44
C ILE A 273 -3.67 -11.91 3.99
N ARG A 274 -4.86 -12.17 4.53
CA ARG A 274 -5.21 -13.45 5.15
C ARG A 274 -6.67 -13.81 4.90
N GLY A 275 -6.95 -15.10 4.77
CA GLY A 275 -8.31 -15.62 4.69
C GLY A 275 -8.90 -15.55 3.29
N LYS A 276 -10.23 -15.51 3.22
CA LYS A 276 -11.01 -15.41 1.98
C LYS A 276 -12.09 -14.35 2.16
N VAL A 277 -12.37 -13.60 1.11
CA VAL A 277 -13.46 -12.60 1.07
C VAL A 277 -14.21 -12.71 -0.24
N ALA A 278 -15.52 -12.53 -0.20
CA ALA A 278 -16.35 -12.25 -1.34
C ALA A 278 -16.46 -10.73 -1.50
N LEU A 279 -16.15 -10.23 -2.69
CA LEU A 279 -16.23 -8.83 -3.05
C LEU A 279 -17.39 -8.62 -4.02
N THR A 280 -18.41 -7.90 -3.57
CA THR A 280 -19.57 -7.49 -4.37
C THR A 280 -19.55 -5.99 -4.60
N VAL A 281 -19.89 -5.56 -5.81
CA VAL A 281 -19.92 -4.13 -6.19
C VAL A 281 -21.34 -3.71 -6.52
N ASP A 282 -21.76 -2.54 -6.02
CA ASP A 282 -23.10 -2.00 -6.27
C ASP A 282 -23.37 -1.88 -7.78
N ARG A 283 -24.53 -2.38 -8.22
CA ARG A 283 -24.95 -2.43 -9.63
C ARG A 283 -24.09 -3.34 -10.52
N CYS A 284 -23.26 -4.20 -9.92
CA CYS A 284 -22.63 -5.33 -10.60
C CYS A 284 -23.36 -6.61 -10.19
N ALA A 285 -23.73 -7.45 -11.17
CA ALA A 285 -24.29 -8.77 -10.88
C ALA A 285 -23.20 -9.80 -10.53
N GLU A 286 -21.94 -9.50 -10.87
CA GLU A 286 -20.81 -10.38 -10.68
C GLU A 286 -20.20 -10.20 -9.28
N GLU A 287 -19.83 -11.32 -8.66
CA GLU A 287 -19.12 -11.38 -7.39
C GLU A 287 -17.71 -11.91 -7.63
N ALA A 288 -16.73 -11.35 -6.93
CA ALA A 288 -15.36 -11.87 -6.95
C ALA A 288 -15.01 -12.55 -5.62
N ALA A 289 -14.79 -13.87 -5.66
CA ALA A 289 -14.22 -14.60 -4.54
C ALA A 289 -12.69 -14.41 -4.52
N LEU A 290 -12.16 -13.74 -3.50
CA LEU A 290 -10.73 -13.45 -3.32
C LEU A 290 -10.14 -14.30 -2.20
N ALA A 291 -8.90 -14.74 -2.38
CA ALA A 291 -8.10 -15.44 -1.38
C ALA A 291 -6.81 -14.68 -1.05
N CYS A 292 -6.10 -15.09 0.01
CA CYS A 292 -4.78 -14.56 0.36
C CYS A 292 -3.85 -14.42 -0.86
N GLY A 293 -3.30 -13.22 -1.05
CA GLY A 293 -2.46 -12.85 -2.18
C GLY A 293 -3.21 -12.30 -3.40
N ASP A 294 -4.54 -12.44 -3.47
CA ASP A 294 -5.32 -11.84 -4.54
C ASP A 294 -5.42 -10.32 -4.32
N MET A 295 -5.09 -9.57 -5.37
CA MET A 295 -5.23 -8.12 -5.42
C MET A 295 -6.58 -7.73 -6.03
N PHE A 296 -7.11 -6.58 -5.63
CA PHE A 296 -8.25 -5.96 -6.28
C PHE A 296 -8.05 -4.46 -6.54
N VAL A 297 -8.77 -3.96 -7.55
CA VAL A 297 -8.95 -2.52 -7.82
C VAL A 297 -10.44 -2.22 -7.97
N LEU A 298 -10.94 -1.24 -7.22
CA LEU A 298 -12.32 -0.74 -7.33
C LEU A 298 -12.29 0.71 -7.80
N ASN A 299 -12.87 0.99 -8.96
CA ASN A 299 -12.79 2.32 -9.55
C ASN A 299 -14.13 3.06 -9.50
N GLY A 300 -14.37 3.88 -8.47
CA GLY A 300 -15.55 4.75 -8.41
C GLY A 300 -16.85 4.10 -7.91
N PHE A 301 -16.79 2.87 -7.38
CA PHE A 301 -17.99 2.11 -6.98
C PHE A 301 -18.01 1.78 -5.49
N ASP A 302 -19.20 1.87 -4.88
CA ASP A 302 -19.43 1.32 -3.56
C ASP A 302 -19.35 -0.21 -3.62
N ALA A 303 -18.73 -0.82 -2.61
CA ALA A 303 -18.49 -2.25 -2.57
C ALA A 303 -18.69 -2.81 -1.16
N THR A 304 -18.93 -4.12 -1.08
CA THR A 304 -19.03 -4.85 0.18
C THR A 304 -18.07 -6.03 0.15
N PHE A 305 -17.22 -6.09 1.16
CA PHE A 305 -16.42 -7.28 1.46
C PHE A 305 -17.19 -8.13 2.47
N SER A 306 -17.51 -9.36 2.12
CA SER A 306 -18.14 -10.33 3.01
C SER A 306 -17.19 -11.48 3.24
N CYS A 307 -16.99 -11.90 4.48
CA CYS A 307 -16.17 -13.08 4.73
C CYS A 307 -17.07 -14.33 4.79
N PRO A 308 -16.91 -15.30 3.88
CA PRO A 308 -17.76 -16.50 3.82
C PRO A 308 -17.38 -17.54 4.88
N SER A 309 -16.47 -17.22 5.81
CA SER A 309 -15.90 -18.15 6.78
C SER A 309 -15.99 -17.58 8.20
N ASP A 310 -16.10 -18.46 9.18
CA ASP A 310 -15.95 -18.10 10.59
C ASP A 310 -14.52 -17.65 10.93
N LYS A 311 -13.55 -17.99 10.08
CA LYS A 311 -12.17 -17.49 10.22
C LYS A 311 -12.08 -16.07 9.64
N PRO A 312 -11.47 -15.13 10.38
CA PRO A 312 -11.36 -13.76 9.93
C PRO A 312 -10.49 -13.64 8.68
N ALA A 313 -10.84 -12.68 7.83
CA ALA A 313 -10.01 -12.24 6.73
C ALA A 313 -9.40 -10.87 7.05
N LEU A 314 -8.18 -10.64 6.59
CA LEU A 314 -7.51 -9.35 6.68
C LEU A 314 -7.30 -8.82 5.27
N VAL A 315 -7.82 -7.63 5.02
CA VAL A 315 -7.72 -6.94 3.74
C VAL A 315 -7.08 -5.57 3.99
N SER A 316 -6.15 -5.18 3.14
CA SER A 316 -5.51 -3.86 3.17
C SER A 316 -5.79 -3.14 1.85
N PHE A 317 -6.09 -1.85 1.87
CA PHE A 317 -6.28 -1.09 0.64
C PHE A 317 -6.04 0.42 0.76
N VAL A 318 -5.43 1.00 -0.26
CA VAL A 318 -5.31 2.46 -0.36
C VAL A 318 -6.56 3.03 -1.01
N SER A 319 -7.11 4.11 -0.46
CA SER A 319 -8.23 4.85 -1.02
C SER A 319 -7.75 6.17 -1.62
N LEU A 320 -7.74 6.24 -2.95
CA LEU A 320 -7.21 7.39 -3.67
C LEU A 320 -8.36 8.23 -4.21
N SER A 321 -8.55 9.43 -3.68
CA SER A 321 -9.63 10.33 -4.13
C SER A 321 -9.41 10.77 -5.58
N GLY A 322 -10.44 10.67 -6.39
CA GLY A 322 -10.49 11.27 -7.72
C GLY A 322 -11.03 12.69 -7.71
N GLN A 323 -10.44 13.55 -8.53
CA GLN A 323 -11.00 14.84 -8.88
C GLN A 323 -12.16 14.60 -9.87
N ARG A 324 -13.31 15.25 -9.66
CA ARG A 324 -14.31 15.44 -10.71
C ARG A 324 -14.06 16.75 -11.42
#